data_AF-A0A0N1LA21-F1
#
_entry.id   AF-A0A0N1LA21-F1
#
_cell.length_a   1.000
_cell.length_b   1.000
_cell.length_c   1.000
_cell.angle_alpha   90.00
_cell.angle_beta   90.00
_cell.angle_gamma   90.00
#
_symmetry.space_group_name_H-M   'P 1'
#
loop_
_entity.id
_entity.type
_entity.pdbx_description
1 polymer ?
#
loop_
_entity_poly.entity_id
_entity_poly.type
_entity_poly.pdbx_seq_one_letter_code
_entity_poly.pdbx_strand_id
1 'polypeptide(L)' 'MDAITQFELLSDAGQLAITGGLLWVFAAFAGVMERRRAKRRDVDRLEQVGWVPWLGLFMLSAMIGGGMLAMSLPAVIGSM' A
#
# COMPACT_ATOMS: atom_id res chain seq x y z
N MET A 1 1.73 -24.42 11.10
CA MET A 1 0.38 -23.85 11.01
C MET A 1 0.31 -23.08 9.71
N ASP A 2 -0.81 -23.20 8.99
CA ASP A 2 -0.99 -22.48 7.74
C ASP A 2 -1.16 -20.97 8.02
N ALA A 3 -0.52 -20.12 7.21
CA ALA A 3 -0.55 -18.67 7.41
C ALA A 3 -1.97 -18.11 7.31
N ILE A 4 -2.82 -18.78 6.52
CA ILE A 4 -4.25 -18.49 6.38
C ILE A 4 -4.98 -18.74 7.70
N THR A 5 -4.74 -19.87 8.37
CA THR A 5 -5.39 -20.20 9.65
C THR A 5 -5.01 -19.23 10.75
N GLN A 6 -3.75 -18.78 10.81
CA GLN A 6 -3.34 -17.77 11.78
C GLN A 6 -4.01 -16.41 11.51
N PHE A 7 -4.29 -16.10 10.25
CA PHE A 7 -5.00 -14.89 9.85
C PHE A 7 -6.49 -14.93 10.24
N GLU A 8 -7.14 -16.08 10.05
CA GLU A 8 -8.55 -16.27 10.42
C GLU A 8 -8.78 -16.19 11.93
N LEU A 9 -7.77 -16.52 12.74
CA LEU A 9 -7.84 -16.44 14.21
C LEU A 9 -7.58 -15.04 14.77
N LEU A 10 -7.14 -14.08 13.95
CA LEU A 10 -6.96 -12.69 14.36
C LEU A 10 -8.30 -11.97 14.52
N SER A 11 -8.35 -10.99 15.41
CA SER A 11 -9.49 -10.07 15.50
C SER A 11 -9.68 -9.30 14.19
N ASP A 12 -10.90 -8.83 13.94
CA ASP A 12 -11.24 -8.02 12.76
C ASP A 12 -10.29 -6.81 12.60
N ALA A 13 -9.96 -6.15 13.71
CA ALA A 13 -8.96 -5.10 13.75
C ALA A 13 -7.54 -5.56 13.38
N GLY A 14 -7.14 -6.77 13.81
CA GLY A 14 -5.85 -7.35 13.46
C GLY A 14 -5.75 -7.73 11.98
N GLN A 15 -6.83 -8.27 11.41
CA GLN A 15 -6.93 -8.55 9.98
C GLN A 15 -6.82 -7.26 9.16
N LEU A 16 -7.56 -6.21 9.56
CA LEU A 16 -7.50 -4.88 8.97
C LEU A 16 -6.11 -4.24 9.05
N ALA A 17 -5.43 -4.37 10.19
CA ALA A 17 -4.08 -3.84 10.37
C ALA A 17 -3.07 -4.49 9.41
N ILE A 18 -3.13 -5.82 9.24
CA ILE A 18 -2.22 -6.51 8.33
C ILE A 18 -2.55 -6.23 6.87
N THR A 19 -3.83 -6.28 6.47
CA THR A 19 -4.21 -5.95 5.08
C THR A 19 -3.92 -4.50 4.73
N GLY A 20 -4.22 -3.57 5.64
CA GLY A 20 -3.87 -2.15 5.50
C GLY A 20 -2.36 -1.95 5.41
N GLY A 21 -1.59 -2.63 6.24
CA GLY A 21 -0.12 -2.61 6.21
C GLY A 21 0.46 -3.14 4.89
N LEU A 22 -0.05 -4.25 4.37
CA LEU A 22 0.35 -4.80 3.07
C LEU A 22 0.06 -3.82 1.92
N LEU A 23 -1.12 -3.20 1.92
CA LEU A 23 -1.48 -2.17 0.94
C LEU A 23 -0.56 -0.95 1.04
N TRP A 24 -0.17 -0.56 2.25
CA TRP A 24 0.73 0.57 2.47
C TRP A 24 2.17 0.27 2.01
N VAL A 25 2.65 -0.96 2.22
CA VAL A 25 3.92 -1.44 1.67
C VAL A 25 3.88 -1.46 0.14
N PHE A 26 2.78 -1.92 -0.46
CA PHE A 26 2.58 -1.87 -1.91
C PHE A 26 2.55 -0.43 -2.42
N ALA A 27 1.93 0.50 -1.69
CA ALA A 27 1.96 1.91 -2.00
C ALA A 27 3.41 2.43 -2.04
N ALA A 28 4.19 2.18 -0.98
CA ALA A 28 5.59 2.58 -0.95
C ALA A 28 6.38 2.03 -2.16
N PHE A 29 6.14 0.77 -2.53
CA PHE A 29 6.72 0.18 -3.74
C PHE A 29 6.29 0.90 -5.03
N ALA A 30 5.00 1.19 -5.20
CA ALA A 30 4.50 1.94 -6.35
C ALA A 30 5.12 3.35 -6.44
N GLY A 31 5.28 4.03 -5.29
CA GLY A 31 5.96 5.33 -5.22
C GLY A 31 7.44 5.25 -5.60
N VAL A 32 8.15 4.20 -5.18
CA VAL A 32 9.54 3.96 -5.61
C VAL A 32 9.61 3.73 -7.11
N MET A 33 8.69 2.96 -7.68
CA MET A 33 8.65 2.70 -9.13
C MET A 33 8.36 3.96 -9.94
N GLU A 34 7.48 4.85 -9.45
CA GLU A 34 7.26 6.15 -10.06
C GLU A 34 8.53 7.01 -10.03
N ARG A 35 9.25 7.04 -8.90
CA ARG A 35 10.55 7.74 -8.82
C ARG A 35 11.58 7.17 -9.80
N ARG A 36 11.63 5.83 -9.95
CA ARG A 36 12.52 5.17 -10.92
C ARG A 36 12.14 5.52 -12.36
N ARG A 37 10.85 5.60 -12.67
CA ARG A 37 10.32 6.04 -13.96
C ARG A 37 10.68 7.50 -14.22
N ALA A 38 10.43 8.40 -13.27
CA ALA A 38 10.73 9.81 -13.38
C ALA A 38 12.23 10.08 -13.61
N LYS A 39 13.12 9.33 -12.93
CA LYS A 39 14.57 9.44 -13.13
C LYS A 39 15.07 8.97 -14.50
N ARG A 40 14.32 8.08 -15.16
CA ARG A 40 14.63 7.54 -16.50
C ARG A 40 13.86 8.25 -17.61
N ARG A 41 13.04 9.25 -17.26
CA ARG A 41 12.25 10.02 -18.23
C ARG A 41 13.20 10.99 -18.93
N ASP A 42 13.60 10.62 -20.14
CA ASP A 42 14.39 11.46 -21.02
C ASP A 42 13.54 12.64 -21.49
N VAL A 43 14.02 13.87 -21.29
CA VAL A 43 13.26 15.10 -21.59
C VAL A 43 13.03 15.24 -23.10
N ASP A 44 13.90 14.63 -23.91
CA ASP A 44 13.80 14.57 -25.37
C ASP A 44 12.74 13.58 -25.89
N ARG A 45 12.19 12.71 -25.03
CA ARG A 45 11.16 11.72 -25.41
C ARG A 45 9.91 11.85 -24.55
N LEU A 46 9.25 13.00 -24.67
CA LEU A 46 7.93 13.26 -24.05
C LEU A 46 6.83 12.27 -24.49
N GLU A 47 7.02 11.57 -25.61
CA GLU A 47 6.05 10.60 -26.15
C GLU A 47 6.05 9.25 -25.41
N GLN A 48 6.99 9.00 -24.50
CA GLN A 48 6.97 7.78 -23.69
C GLN A 48 5.96 7.91 -22.55
N VAL A 49 4.68 7.75 -22.90
CA VAL A 49 3.59 7.51 -21.95
C VAL A 49 3.80 6.11 -21.37
N GLY A 50 4.72 6.01 -20.41
CA GLY A 50 4.96 4.78 -19.66
C GLY A 50 3.64 4.15 -19.19
N TRP A 51 3.54 2.85 -19.46
CA TRP A 51 2.33 2.05 -19.58
C TRP A 51 1.49 1.93 -18.30
N VAL A 52 2.10 2.17 -17.12
CA VAL A 52 1.46 1.99 -15.82
C VAL A 52 1.43 3.31 -15.04
N PRO A 53 0.26 3.78 -14.58
CA PRO A 53 0.14 4.97 -13.75
C PRO A 53 0.54 4.67 -12.29
N TRP A 54 1.84 4.55 -12.03
CA TRP A 54 2.38 4.22 -10.71
C TRP A 54 1.95 5.23 -9.64
N LEU A 55 1.86 6.52 -9.98
CA LEU A 55 1.34 7.55 -9.08
C LEU A 55 -0.12 7.28 -8.68
N GLY A 56 -0.96 6.86 -9.63
CA GLY A 56 -2.36 6.52 -9.36
C GLY A 56 -2.49 5.28 -8.46
N LEU A 57 -1.70 4.24 -8.76
CA LEU A 57 -1.62 3.03 -7.92
C LEU A 57 -1.13 3.35 -6.51
N PHE A 58 -0.09 4.19 -6.38
CA PHE A 58 0.39 4.68 -5.10
C PHE A 58 -0.72 5.42 -4.34
N MET A 59 -1.40 6.37 -4.97
CA MET A 59 -2.42 7.18 -4.31
C MET A 59 -3.59 6.33 -3.82
N LEU A 60 -4.10 5.42 -4.65
CA LEU A 60 -5.22 4.55 -4.28
C LEU A 60 -4.83 3.58 -3.15
N SER A 61 -3.68 2.92 -3.27
CA SER A 61 -3.21 1.98 -2.24
C SER A 61 -2.84 2.67 -0.93
N ALA A 62 -2.23 3.86 -0.98
CA ALA A 62 -1.94 4.67 0.20
C ALA A 62 -3.22 5.16 0.88
N MET A 63 -4.24 5.55 0.12
CA MET A 63 -5.50 6.04 0.67
C MET A 63 -6.31 4.90 1.32
N ILE A 64 -6.42 3.76 0.65
CA ILE A 64 -7.13 2.59 1.18
C ILE A 64 -6.36 1.99 2.36
N GLY A 65 -5.07 1.72 2.19
CA GLY A 65 -4.22 1.15 3.25
C GLY A 65 -4.09 2.09 4.45
N GLY A 66 -3.92 3.39 4.20
CA GLY A 66 -3.91 4.41 5.26
C GLY A 66 -5.25 4.51 5.99
N GLY A 67 -6.37 4.42 5.28
CA GLY A 67 -7.71 4.37 5.88
C GLY A 67 -7.91 3.14 6.78
N MET A 68 -7.52 1.96 6.30
CA MET A 68 -7.60 0.71 7.08
C MET A 68 -6.72 0.77 8.33
N LEU A 69 -5.49 1.28 8.19
CA LEU A 69 -4.58 1.47 9.31
C LEU A 69 -5.16 2.45 10.33
N ALA A 70 -5.69 3.60 9.89
CA ALA A 70 -6.31 4.60 10.76
C ALA A 70 -7.52 4.05 11.52
N MET A 71 -8.33 3.18 10.91
CA MET A 71 -9.46 2.52 11.56
C MET A 71 -9.03 1.41 12.53
N SER A 72 -7.95 0.69 12.23
CA SER A 72 -7.41 -0.35 13.13
C SER A 72 -6.65 0.25 14.32
N LEU A 73 -6.14 1.47 14.19
CA LEU A 73 -5.26 2.12 15.17
C LEU A 73 -5.87 2.23 16.58
N PRO A 74 -7.14 2.65 16.77
CA PRO A 74 -7.77 2.71 18.09
C PRO A 74 -7.95 1.33 18.72
N ALA A 75 -8.24 0.31 17.90
CA ALA A 75 -8.40 -1.05 18.40
C ALA A 75 -7.06 -1.66 18.80
N VAL A 76 -5.97 -1.36 18.08
CA VAL A 76 -4.62 -1.85 18.40
C VAL A 76 -4.02 -1.09 19.58
N ILE A 77 -4.11 0.24 19.61
CA ILE A 77 -3.58 1.07 20.72
C ILE A 77 -4.45 0.92 21.96
N GLY A 78 -5.77 0.86 21.83
CA GLY A 78 -6.70 0.69 22.94
C GLY A 78 -6.71 -0.73 23.54
N SER A 79 -6.06 -1.70 22.89
CA SER A 79 -5.86 -3.06 23.41
C SER A 79 -4.45 -3.32 23.97
N MET A 80 -3.56 -2.31 23.96
CA MET A 80 -2.26 -2.35 24.63
C MET A 80 -2.33 -1.88 26.09
#